data_AF-A0A8B6HC87-F1
#
_entry.id   AF-A0A8B6HC87-F1
#
_cell.length_a   1.000
_cell.length_b   1.000
_cell.length_c   1.000
_cell.angle_alpha   90.00
_cell.angle_beta   90.00
_cell.angle_gamma   90.00
#
_symmetry.space_group_name_H-M   'P 1'
#
loop_
_entity.id
_entity.type
_entity.pdbx_description
1 polymer ?
#
loop_
_entity_poly.entity_id
_entity_poly.type
_entity_poly.pdbx_seq_one_letter_code
_entity_poly.pdbx_strand_id
1 'polypeptide(L)'
;MLHLKELGGKKQYNYWDAESYHAGLSAAARKRVQNAFMSGRLRVVVATVAFGMGLDKSNVRGVIHYNMPKSFESYVQEIGRAGRDGKPSHCHVFLDSELNTFHIE
;
A
#
# COMPACT_ATOMS: atom_id res chain seq x y z
N MET A 1 8.86 2.86 -17.99
CA MET A 1 10.28 2.79 -17.57
C MET A 1 10.70 4.22 -17.26
N LEU A 2 10.60 4.64 -16.00
CA LEU A 2 10.95 6.01 -15.61
C LEU A 2 12.47 6.17 -15.72
N HIS A 3 12.90 7.19 -16.47
CA HIS A 3 14.30 7.52 -16.71
C HIS A 3 14.91 8.06 -15.40
N LEU A 4 15.70 7.24 -14.71
CA LEU A 4 16.51 7.68 -13.58
C LEU A 4 17.80 8.31 -14.13
N LYS A 5 17.92 9.64 -14.07
CA LYS A 5 19.23 10.29 -14.19
C LYS A 5 20.09 9.89 -13.00
N GLU A 6 21.24 9.29 -13.28
CA GLU A 6 22.21 8.84 -12.28
C GLU A 6 22.76 10.02 -11.49
N LEU A 7 22.35 10.12 -10.22
CA LEU A 7 23.06 10.91 -9.22
C LEU A 7 24.17 10.00 -8.64
N GLY A 8 25.43 10.34 -8.95
CA GLY A 8 26.63 9.56 -8.66
C GLY A 8 26.96 9.37 -7.18
N GLY A 9 26.24 8.45 -6.53
CA GLY A 9 26.62 7.88 -5.25
C GLY A 9 26.09 6.46 -5.16
N LYS A 10 26.91 5.50 -4.71
CA LYS A 10 26.47 4.11 -4.44
C LYS A 10 25.45 4.12 -3.30
N LYS A 11 24.18 4.39 -3.60
CA LYS A 11 23.07 4.16 -2.67
C LYS A 11 22.92 2.65 -2.51
N GLN A 12 23.27 2.12 -1.33
CA GLN A 12 22.86 0.77 -0.96
C GLN A 12 21.35 0.79 -0.79
N TYR A 13 20.63 0.20 -1.73
CA TYR A 13 19.19 0.01 -1.63
C TYR A 13 18.93 -1.23 -0.79
N ASN A 14 18.19 -1.08 0.31
CA ASN A 14 17.63 -2.22 1.01
C ASN A 14 16.53 -2.81 0.14
N TYR A 15 16.70 -4.06 -0.30
CA TYR A 15 15.65 -4.77 -1.01
C TYR A 15 14.56 -5.19 -0.01
N TRP A 16 13.32 -4.87 -0.31
CA TRP A 16 12.16 -5.27 0.49
C TRP A 16 11.39 -6.34 -0.25
N ASP A 17 11.07 -7.44 0.42
CA ASP A 17 10.16 -8.45 -0.11
C ASP A 17 8.77 -7.84 -0.28
N ALA A 18 8.37 -7.69 -1.54
CA ALA A 18 7.13 -7.05 -1.95
C ALA A 18 6.43 -7.87 -3.05
N GLU A 19 5.11 -8.01 -2.97
CA GLU A 19 4.30 -8.64 -4.02
C GLU A 19 3.04 -7.81 -4.32
N SER A 20 2.51 -7.97 -5.54
CA SER A 20 1.28 -7.29 -5.95
C SER A 20 0.02 -8.07 -5.53
N TYR A 21 -1.08 -7.36 -5.29
CA TYR A 21 -2.40 -7.93 -5.10
C TYR A 21 -3.48 -7.11 -5.82
N HIS A 22 -4.12 -7.71 -6.82
CA HIS A 22 -5.20 -7.08 -7.59
C HIS A 22 -6.14 -8.13 -8.20
N ALA A 23 -7.27 -7.68 -8.74
CA ALA A 23 -8.32 -8.55 -9.28
C ALA A 23 -7.88 -9.40 -10.49
N GLY A 24 -6.81 -9.00 -11.18
CA GLY A 24 -6.24 -9.76 -12.31
C GLY A 24 -5.45 -11.00 -11.90
N LEU A 25 -5.19 -11.22 -10.61
CA LEU A 25 -4.53 -12.42 -10.12
C LEU A 25 -5.52 -13.58 -9.96
N SER A 26 -5.05 -14.80 -10.24
CA SER A 26 -5.81 -16.02 -9.95
C SER A 26 -6.17 -16.10 -8.47
N ALA A 27 -7.26 -16.80 -8.13
CA ALA A 27 -7.66 -16.99 -6.73
C ALA A 27 -6.53 -17.63 -5.89
N ALA A 28 -5.79 -18.58 -6.47
CA ALA A 28 -4.65 -19.23 -5.82
C ALA A 28 -3.51 -18.23 -5.55
N ALA A 29 -3.18 -17.36 -6.51
CA ALA A 29 -2.16 -16.33 -6.34
C ALA A 29 -2.57 -15.31 -5.26
N ARG A 30 -3.82 -14.83 -5.28
CA ARG A 30 -4.36 -13.94 -4.25
C ARG A 30 -4.25 -14.57 -2.85
N LYS A 31 -4.68 -15.84 -2.71
CA LYS A 31 -4.57 -16.58 -1.44
C LYS A 31 -3.13 -16.74 -0.97
N ARG A 32 -2.18 -17.02 -1.87
CA ARG A 32 -0.75 -17.14 -1.55
C ARG A 32 -0.19 -15.83 -1.00
N VAL A 33 -0.41 -14.71 -1.69
CA VAL A 33 0.06 -13.37 -1.28
C VAL A 33 -0.56 -12.98 0.06
N GLN A 34 -1.88 -13.14 0.21
CA GLN A 34 -2.57 -12.84 1.46
C GLN A 34 -1.99 -13.67 2.62
N ASN A 35 -1.83 -14.98 2.46
CA ASN A 35 -1.26 -15.83 3.51
C ASN A 35 0.19 -15.46 3.88
N ALA A 36 1.01 -15.12 2.88
CA ALA A 36 2.38 -14.67 3.11
C ALA A 36 2.42 -13.35 3.91
N PHE A 37 1.53 -12.40 3.60
CA PHE A 37 1.42 -11.14 4.32
C PHE A 37 0.88 -11.34 5.75
N MET A 38 -0.17 -12.15 5.90
CA MET A 38 -0.78 -12.45 7.20
C MET A 38 0.24 -13.09 8.15
N SER A 39 1.02 -14.06 7.66
CA SER A 39 2.09 -14.74 8.42
C SER A 39 3.33 -13.87 8.68
N GLY A 40 3.46 -12.71 8.03
CA GLY A 40 4.62 -11.83 8.15
C GLY A 40 5.84 -12.24 7.31
N ARG A 41 5.73 -13.31 6.50
CA ARG A 41 6.77 -13.68 5.52
C ARG A 41 6.92 -12.65 4.42
N LEU A 42 5.81 -12.03 4.01
CA LEU A 42 5.81 -10.91 3.08
C LEU A 42 5.62 -9.60 3.86
N ARG A 43 6.55 -8.66 3.69
CA ARG A 43 6.54 -7.41 4.46
C ARG A 43 5.72 -6.32 3.78
N VAL A 44 5.70 -6.31 2.45
CA VAL A 44 5.03 -5.28 1.65
C VAL A 44 4.06 -5.93 0.67
N VAL A 45 2.83 -5.41 0.61
CA VAL A 45 1.87 -5.75 -0.45
C VAL A 45 1.54 -4.46 -1.19
N VAL A 46 1.72 -4.48 -2.51
CA VAL A 46 1.30 -3.40 -3.40
C VAL A 46 -0.07 -3.77 -3.95
N ALA A 47 -1.10 -3.06 -3.51
CA ALA A 47 -2.47 -3.47 -3.80
C ALA A 47 -3.37 -2.35 -4.31
N THR A 48 -4.43 -2.77 -4.99
CA THR A 48 -5.62 -1.94 -5.18
C THR A 48 -6.57 -2.10 -3.98
N VAL A 49 -7.62 -1.28 -3.90
CA VAL A 49 -8.67 -1.33 -2.86
C VAL A 49 -9.21 -2.75 -2.62
N ALA A 50 -9.17 -3.62 -3.65
CA ALA A 50 -9.58 -5.03 -3.59
C ALA A 50 -8.87 -5.86 -2.50
N PHE A 51 -7.65 -5.50 -2.07
CA PHE A 51 -6.97 -6.21 -0.98
C PHE A 51 -7.59 -5.94 0.38
N GLY A 52 -8.25 -4.80 0.53
CA GLY A 52 -8.79 -4.38 1.80
C GLY A 52 -10.03 -5.17 2.27
N MET A 53 -10.80 -5.73 1.35
CA MET A 53 -12.01 -6.46 1.71
C MET A 53 -11.64 -7.80 2.37
N GLY A 54 -11.67 -7.84 3.72
CA GLY A 54 -11.38 -9.05 4.50
C GLY A 54 -9.95 -9.18 5.05
N LEU A 55 -9.08 -8.17 4.86
CA LEU A 55 -7.78 -8.14 5.53
C LEU A 55 -7.94 -7.73 6.99
N ASP A 56 -7.74 -8.68 7.92
CA ASP A 56 -7.73 -8.42 9.36
C ASP A 56 -6.39 -8.81 9.98
N LYS A 57 -5.38 -7.95 9.79
CA LYS A 57 -4.06 -8.07 10.40
C LYS A 57 -3.88 -6.95 11.40
N SER A 58 -3.77 -7.28 12.69
CA SER A 58 -3.70 -6.27 13.74
C SER A 58 -2.44 -5.40 13.68
N ASN A 59 -1.34 -5.96 13.17
CA ASN A 59 -0.01 -5.36 13.24
C ASN A 59 0.48 -4.74 11.92
N VAL A 60 -0.40 -4.18 11.09
CA VAL A 60 0.00 -3.39 9.92
C VAL A 60 0.67 -2.09 10.38
N ARG A 61 1.91 -1.86 9.92
CA ARG A 61 2.75 -0.72 10.36
C ARG A 61 2.67 0.50 9.46
N GLY A 62 2.24 0.32 8.21
CA GLY A 62 2.10 1.44 7.30
C GLY A 62 1.04 1.21 6.23
N VAL A 63 0.37 2.29 5.85
CA VAL A 63 -0.47 2.37 4.65
C VAL A 63 0.07 3.53 3.81
N ILE A 64 0.36 3.27 2.54
CA ILE A 64 0.89 4.26 1.61
C ILE A 64 -0.07 4.35 0.43
N HIS A 65 -0.69 5.52 0.27
CA HIS A 65 -1.50 5.84 -0.89
C HIS A 65 -0.60 6.47 -1.95
N TYR A 66 -0.30 5.69 -2.98
CA TYR A 66 0.44 6.19 -4.14
C TYR A 66 -0.43 7.11 -5.02
N ASN A 67 -1.73 6.82 -5.10
CA ASN A 67 -2.72 7.66 -5.74
C ASN A 67 -3.67 8.22 -4.67
N MET A 68 -4.22 9.42 -4.93
CA MET A 68 -5.24 10.00 -4.08
C MET A 68 -6.46 9.06 -3.97
N PRO A 69 -6.93 8.74 -2.75
CA PRO A 69 -8.19 8.02 -2.57
C PRO A 69 -9.35 8.77 -3.23
N LYS A 70 -10.37 8.01 -3.68
CA LYS A 70 -11.51 8.58 -4.40
C LYS A 70 -12.37 9.53 -3.56
N SER A 71 -12.33 9.37 -2.25
CA SER A 71 -13.05 10.22 -1.31
C SER A 71 -12.35 10.22 0.04
N PHE A 72 -12.73 11.15 0.91
CA PHE A 72 -12.24 11.21 2.28
C PHE A 72 -12.65 9.96 3.08
N GLU A 73 -13.86 9.44 2.88
CA GLU A 73 -14.34 8.22 3.52
C GLU A 73 -13.51 7.02 3.11
N SER A 74 -13.17 6.92 1.81
CA SER A 74 -12.29 5.87 1.27
C SER A 74 -10.93 5.93 1.97
N TYR A 75 -10.34 7.13 2.08
CA TYR A 75 -9.10 7.35 2.80
C TYR A 75 -9.19 6.87 4.25
N VAL A 76 -10.21 7.29 5.00
CA VAL A 76 -10.41 6.92 6.42
C VAL A 76 -10.53 5.40 6.58
N GLN A 77 -11.29 4.73 5.72
CA GLN A 77 -11.44 3.28 5.76
C GLN A 77 -10.13 2.54 5.44
N GLU A 78 -9.36 3.06 4.49
CA GLU A 78 -8.09 2.48 4.05
C GLU A 78 -6.99 2.63 5.13
N ILE A 79 -6.84 3.81 5.73
CA ILE A 79 -5.88 4.03 6.83
C ILE A 79 -6.27 3.28 8.10
N GLY A 80 -7.56 3.04 8.34
CA GLY A 80 -8.09 2.30 9.50
C GLY A 80 -7.63 0.83 9.60
N ARG A 81 -6.79 0.38 8.66
CA ARG A 81 -6.13 -0.93 8.66
C ARG A 81 -4.82 -0.93 9.45
N ALA A 82 -4.18 0.22 9.56
CA ALA A 82 -2.92 0.37 10.26
C ALA A 82 -3.13 0.39 11.77
N GLY A 83 -2.18 -0.16 12.53
CA GLY A 83 -2.11 0.08 13.98
C GLY A 83 -3.27 -0.47 14.81
N ARG A 84 -4.01 -1.48 14.34
CA ARG A 84 -5.13 -2.10 15.08
C ARG A 84 -4.71 -2.75 16.40
N ASP A 85 -3.43 -3.06 16.57
CA ASP A 85 -2.82 -3.52 17.82
C ASP A 85 -2.49 -2.37 18.81
N GLY A 86 -2.88 -1.13 18.51
CA GLY A 86 -2.65 0.05 19.34
C GLY A 86 -1.22 0.59 19.30
N LYS A 87 -0.33 -0.01 18.50
CA LYS A 87 1.05 0.45 18.34
C LYS A 87 1.16 1.53 17.26
N PRO A 88 2.20 2.39 17.32
CA PRO A 88 2.43 3.39 16.28
C PRO A 88 2.42 2.81 14.87
N SER A 89 1.77 3.52 13.96
CA SER A 89 1.72 3.20 12.54
C SER A 89 1.69 4.48 11.71
N HIS A 90 2.11 4.39 10.45
CA HIS A 90 2.27 5.54 9.57
C HIS A 90 1.33 5.46 8.37
N CYS A 91 0.64 6.54 8.09
CA CYS A 91 -0.20 6.66 6.91
C CYS A 91 0.30 7.82 6.06
N HIS A 92 0.70 7.54 4.83
CA HIS A 92 1.22 8.53 3.90
C HIS A 92 0.37 8.57 2.64
N VAL A 93 0.22 9.77 2.09
CA VAL A 93 -0.40 10.01 0.78
C VAL A 93 0.62 10.78 -0.04
N PHE A 94 0.94 10.27 -1.23
CA PHE A 94 1.69 11.04 -2.21
C PHE A 94 0.73 12.00 -2.90
N LEU A 95 1.06 13.28 -2.83
CA LEU A 95 0.35 14.34 -3.53
C LEU A 95 1.19 14.76 -4.73
N ASP A 96 0.57 14.79 -5.90
CA ASP A 96 1.14 15.45 -7.06
C ASP A 96 0.75 16.94 -7.00
N SER A 97 1.74 17.83 -7.06
CA SER A 97 1.53 19.28 -7.02
C SER A 97 0.75 19.81 -8.22
N GLU A 98 0.59 19.03 -9.29
CA GLU A 98 -0.15 19.43 -10.50
C GLU A 98 -1.60 18.91 -10.55
N LEU A 99 -2.05 18.10 -9.59
CA LEU A 99 -3.44 17.61 -9.55
C LEU A 99 -4.40 18.64 -8.95
N ASN A 100 -4.84 19.56 -9.79
CA ASN A 100 -5.82 20.60 -9.48
C ASN A 100 -7.28 20.09 -9.58
N THR A 101 -7.65 19.03 -8.85
CA THR A 101 -9.04 18.54 -8.89
C THR A 101 -9.51 17.94 -7.57
N PHE A 102 -9.85 18.81 -6.62
CA PHE A 102 -10.94 18.54 -5.70
C PHE A 102 -12.25 18.91 -6.40
N HIS A 103 -12.87 17.95 -7.10
CA HIS A 103 -14.30 18.04 -7.37
C HIS A 103 -15.02 17.40 -6.20
N ILE A 104 -15.45 18.25 -5.26
CA ILE A 104 -16.55 17.94 -4.36
C ILE A 104 -17.79 18.49 -5.09
N GLU A 105 -18.62 17.60 -5.63
CA GLU A 105 -20.04 17.86 -5.83
C GLU A 105 -20.81 17.29 -4.64
#